data_AF-A0A965P2X2-F1
#
_entry.id   AF-A0A965P2X2-F1
#
_cell.length_a   1.000
_cell.length_b   1.000
_cell.length_c   1.000
_cell.angle_alpha   90.00
_cell.angle_beta   90.00
_cell.angle_gamma   90.00
#
_symmetry.space_group_name_H-M   'P 1'
#
loop_
_entity.id
_entity.type
_entity.pdbx_description
1 polymer ?
#
loop_
_entity_poly.entity_id
_entity_poly.type
_entity_poly.pdbx_seq_one_letter_code
_entity_poly.pdbx_strand_id
1 'polypeptide(L)'
;MMINTYQDLELKIIRWAEDRKIIPNAKPVSQLLKAVSEMGELADAENKGDMAAIRDAVGDVLVCLINYCALRDIGVTECLSLAYDEIKDRKGTLLPSGVFVKE
;
A
#
# COMPACT_ATOMS: atom_id res chain seq x y z
N MET A 1 13.05 14.63 -16.50
CA MET A 1 11.83 13.96 -15.97
C MET A 1 11.42 14.68 -14.71
N MET A 2 10.15 15.08 -14.57
CA MET A 2 9.64 15.52 -13.26
C MET A 2 9.66 14.32 -12.31
N ILE A 3 10.30 14.48 -11.16
CA ILE A 3 10.21 13.52 -10.06
C ILE A 3 8.85 13.76 -9.42
N ASN A 4 7.93 12.79 -9.46
CA ASN A 4 6.70 12.87 -8.68
C ASN A 4 7.03 12.55 -7.23
N THR A 5 6.59 13.39 -6.30
CA THR A 5 6.63 13.04 -4.87
C THR A 5 5.56 11.98 -4.58
N TYR A 6 5.67 11.31 -3.42
CA TYR A 6 4.62 10.38 -2.97
C TYR A 6 3.26 11.08 -2.89
N GLN A 7 3.24 12.29 -2.32
CA GLN A 7 2.07 13.13 -2.17
C GLN A 7 1.45 13.48 -3.53
N ASP A 8 2.27 13.76 -4.55
CA ASP A 8 1.77 14.03 -5.90
C ASP A 8 1.05 12.82 -6.51
N LEU A 9 1.58 11.61 -6.27
CA LEU A 9 0.97 10.37 -6.76
C LEU A 9 -0.30 10.04 -6.00
N GLU A 10 -0.28 10.15 -4.67
CA GLU A 10 -1.45 9.96 -3.81
C GLU A 10 -2.61 10.86 -4.25
N LEU A 11 -2.36 12.16 -4.46
CA LEU A 11 -3.37 13.11 -4.95
C LEU A 11 -3.90 12.74 -6.33
N LYS A 12 -3.05 12.28 -7.25
CA LYS A 12 -3.49 11.83 -8.58
C LYS A 12 -4.38 10.60 -8.51
N ILE A 13 -4.07 9.66 -7.62
CA ILE A 13 -4.86 8.44 -7.40
C ILE A 13 -6.22 8.80 -6.82
N ILE A 14 -6.27 9.65 -5.79
CA ILE A 14 -7.52 10.11 -5.19
C ILE A 14 -8.41 10.77 -6.25
N ARG A 15 -7.87 11.72 -7.03
CA ARG A 15 -8.63 12.36 -8.12
C ARG A 15 -9.14 11.36 -9.16
N TRP A 16 -8.30 10.42 -9.57
CA TRP A 16 -8.69 9.35 -10.49
C TRP A 16 -9.85 8.51 -9.94
N ALA A 17 -9.87 8.26 -8.63
CA ALA A 17 -10.90 7.51 -7.94
C ALA A 17 -12.20 8.33 -7.78
N GLU A 18 -12.11 9.63 -7.50
CA GLU A 18 -13.25 10.56 -7.49
C GLU A 18 -13.92 10.65 -8.87
N ASP A 19 -13.13 10.82 -9.93
CA ASP A 19 -13.59 10.91 -11.31
C ASP A 19 -14.36 9.66 -11.74
N ARG A 20 -13.92 8.49 -11.28
CA ARG A 20 -14.56 7.19 -11.54
C ARG A 20 -15.67 6.84 -10.56
N LYS A 21 -16.02 7.76 -9.67
CA LYS A 21 -17.04 7.58 -8.65
C LYS A 21 -16.77 6.41 -7.69
N ILE A 22 -15.50 6.05 -7.50
CA ILE A 22 -15.09 5.04 -6.50
C ILE A 22 -15.29 5.63 -5.11
N ILE A 23 -14.70 6.78 -4.80
CA ILE A 23 -14.87 7.44 -3.50
C ILE A 23 -16.34 7.73 -3.15
N PRO A 24 -17.17 8.28 -4.06
CA PRO A 24 -18.56 8.56 -3.71
C PRO A 24 -19.48 7.33 -3.63
N ASN A 25 -19.16 6.20 -4.26
CA ASN A 25 -20.09 5.07 -4.37
C ASN A 25 -19.58 3.75 -3.76
N ALA A 26 -18.27 3.56 -3.62
CA ALA A 26 -17.71 2.32 -3.09
C ALA A 26 -17.84 2.26 -1.57
N LYS A 27 -17.88 1.04 -1.03
CA LYS A 27 -17.79 0.81 0.41
C LYS A 27 -16.32 0.61 0.78
N PRO A 28 -15.86 1.06 1.97
CA PRO A 28 -14.50 0.81 2.43
C PRO A 28 -14.13 -0.69 2.37
N VAL A 29 -15.05 -1.57 2.77
CA VAL A 29 -14.83 -3.03 2.72
C VAL A 29 -14.53 -3.53 1.30
N SER A 30 -15.11 -2.91 0.27
CA SER A 30 -14.87 -3.31 -1.12
C SER A 30 -13.44 -2.98 -1.57
N GLN A 31 -12.91 -1.81 -1.20
CA GLN A 31 -11.51 -1.46 -1.48
C GLN A 31 -10.53 -2.28 -0.64
N LEU A 32 -10.88 -2.60 0.62
CA LEU A 32 -10.08 -3.49 1.46
C LEU A 32 -9.97 -4.89 0.83
N LEU A 33 -11.08 -5.46 0.39
CA LEU A 33 -11.08 -6.76 -0.28
C LEU A 33 -10.31 -6.72 -1.62
N LYS A 34 -10.37 -5.61 -2.36
CA LYS A 34 -9.54 -5.44 -3.56
C LYS A 34 -8.06 -5.39 -3.22
N ALA A 35 -7.64 -4.67 -2.16
CA ALA A 35 -6.26 -4.67 -1.70
C ALA A 35 -5.76 -6.08 -1.32
N VAL A 36 -6.62 -6.92 -0.73
CA VAL A 36 -6.30 -8.34 -0.47
C VAL A 36 -6.14 -9.13 -1.77
N SER A 37 -6.98 -8.87 -2.78
CA SER A 37 -6.83 -9.46 -4.12
C SER A 37 -5.48 -9.09 -4.75
N GLU A 38 -5.11 -7.80 -4.74
CA GLU A 38 -3.83 -7.36 -5.33
C GLU A 38 -2.63 -7.93 -4.58
N MET A 39 -2.76 -8.13 -3.26
CA MET A 39 -1.74 -8.82 -2.48
C MET A 39 -1.59 -10.28 -2.91
N GLY A 40 -2.68 -10.93 -3.32
CA GLY A 40 -2.63 -12.27 -3.91
C GLY A 40 -1.92 -12.28 -5.27
N GLU A 41 -2.16 -11.29 -6.12
CA GLU A 41 -1.45 -11.12 -7.39
C GLU A 41 0.05 -10.86 -7.18
N LEU A 42 0.40 -10.04 -6.19
CA LEU A 42 1.79 -9.83 -5.79
C LEU A 42 2.46 -11.13 -5.32
N ALA A 43 1.78 -11.95 -4.51
CA ALA A 43 2.31 -13.22 -4.04
C ALA A 43 2.54 -14.21 -5.20
N ASP A 44 1.63 -14.25 -6.18
CA ASP A 44 1.77 -15.08 -7.38
C ASP A 44 2.93 -14.60 -8.28
N ALA A 45 3.07 -13.28 -8.46
CA ALA A 45 4.17 -12.68 -9.21
C ALA A 45 5.55 -12.96 -8.57
N GLU A 46 5.63 -12.86 -7.24
CA GLU A 46 6.84 -13.22 -6.47
C GLU A 46 7.18 -14.70 -6.64
N ASN A 47 6.20 -15.59 -6.51
CA ASN A 47 6.40 -17.03 -6.71
C ASN A 47 6.89 -17.38 -8.13
N LYS A 48 6.56 -16.55 -9.12
CA LYS A 48 7.02 -16.69 -10.51
C LYS A 48 8.35 -16.00 -10.80
N GLY A 49 8.87 -15.18 -9.88
CA GLY A 49 10.07 -14.36 -10.09
C GLY A 49 9.90 -13.30 -11.18
N ASP A 50 8.67 -12.86 -11.45
CA ASP A 50 8.38 -11.89 -12.50
C ASP A 50 8.51 -10.46 -11.96
N MET A 51 9.71 -9.89 -12.10
CA MET A 51 10.01 -8.53 -11.60
C MET A 51 9.15 -7.43 -12.24
N ALA A 52 8.62 -7.63 -13.46
CA ALA A 52 7.75 -6.64 -14.07
C ALA A 52 6.37 -6.69 -13.40
N ALA A 53 5.80 -7.89 -13.26
CA ALA A 53 4.52 -8.09 -12.58
C ALA A 53 4.59 -7.71 -11.08
N ILE A 54 5.70 -7.98 -10.39
CA ILE A 54 5.91 -7.57 -8.99
C ILE A 54 5.79 -6.05 -8.84
N ARG A 55 6.41 -5.27 -9.74
CA ARG A 55 6.36 -3.80 -9.69
C ARG A 55 4.95 -3.27 -9.90
N ASP A 56 4.21 -3.88 -10.81
CA ASP A 56 2.81 -3.54 -11.11
C ASP A 56 1.91 -3.85 -9.90
N ALA A 57 1.98 -5.09 -9.39
CA ALA A 57 1.17 -5.55 -8.27
C ALA A 57 1.44 -4.78 -6.96
N VAL A 58 2.69 -4.37 -6.70
CA VAL A 58 2.99 -3.46 -5.57
C VAL A 58 2.25 -2.13 -5.73
N GLY A 59 2.22 -1.58 -6.96
CA GLY A 59 1.48 -0.37 -7.28
C GLY A 59 -0.02 -0.53 -7.03
N ASP A 60 -0.60 -1.63 -7.48
CA ASP A 60 -2.03 -1.90 -7.33
C ASP A 60 -2.46 -2.08 -5.87
N VAL A 61 -1.66 -2.77 -5.05
CA VAL A 61 -1.86 -2.84 -3.60
C VAL A 61 -1.92 -1.43 -3.01
N LEU A 62 -0.97 -0.56 -3.36
CA LEU A 62 -0.92 0.81 -2.86
C LEU A 62 -2.12 1.63 -3.31
N VAL A 63 -2.53 1.54 -4.58
CA VAL A 63 -3.72 2.23 -5.11
C VAL A 63 -4.97 1.83 -4.32
N CYS A 64 -5.16 0.54 -4.05
CA CYS A 64 -6.31 0.04 -3.30
C CYS A 64 -6.28 0.51 -1.84
N LEU A 65 -5.10 0.53 -1.20
CA LEU A 65 -4.95 1.04 0.16
C LEU A 65 -5.18 2.55 0.26
N ILE A 66 -4.68 3.34 -0.69
CA ILE A 66 -4.94 4.79 -0.77
C ILE A 66 -6.43 5.06 -0.89
N ASN A 67 -7.12 4.35 -1.79
CA ASN A 67 -8.57 4.49 -1.95
C ASN A 67 -9.35 4.03 -0.70
N TYR A 68 -8.88 2.98 -0.03
CA TYR A 68 -9.46 2.53 1.24
C TYR A 68 -9.33 3.61 2.33
N CYS A 69 -8.15 4.22 2.47
CA CYS A 69 -7.89 5.29 3.41
C CYS A 69 -8.76 6.52 3.10
N ALA A 70 -8.87 6.92 1.83
CA ALA A 70 -9.74 8.01 1.40
C ALA A 70 -11.23 7.75 1.76
N LEU A 71 -11.73 6.53 1.55
CA LEU A 71 -13.09 6.13 1.93
C LEU A 71 -13.33 6.08 3.45
N ARG A 72 -12.26 5.98 4.24
CA ARG A 72 -12.30 5.97 5.72
C ARG A 72 -12.05 7.34 6.33
N ASP A 73 -11.76 8.35 5.50
CA ASP A 73 -11.34 9.69 5.94
C ASP A 73 -10.10 9.63 6.86
N ILE A 74 -9.11 8.82 6.48
CA ILE A 74 -7.82 8.70 7.19
C ILE A 74 -6.66 8.95 6.24
N GLY A 75 -5.58 9.54 6.73
CA GLY A 75 -4.37 9.81 5.94
C GLY A 75 -3.42 8.60 5.88
N VAL A 76 -2.91 8.27 4.69
CA VAL A 76 -1.91 7.18 4.58
C VAL A 76 -0.61 7.56 5.30
N THR A 77 -0.18 8.82 5.18
CA THR A 77 1.00 9.34 5.88
C THR A 77 0.85 9.33 7.41
N GLU A 78 -0.35 9.57 7.93
CA GLU A 78 -0.66 9.43 9.35
C GLU A 78 -0.54 7.97 9.80
N CYS A 79 -1.13 7.03 9.05
CA CYS A 79 -1.03 5.60 9.31
C CYS A 79 0.43 5.12 9.31
N LEU A 80 1.24 5.61 8.36
CA LEU A 80 2.68 5.32 8.30
C LEU A 80 3.45 5.95 9.47
N SER A 81 3.10 7.17 9.90
CA SER A 81 3.71 7.80 11.07
C SER A 81 3.47 6.97 12.33
N LEU A 82 2.24 6.54 12.56
CA LEU A 82 1.88 5.67 13.69
C LEU A 82 2.66 4.35 13.64
N ALA A 83 2.72 3.70 12.47
CA ALA A 83 3.49 2.47 12.32
C ALA A 83 5.00 2.68 12.55
N TYR A 84 5.54 3.82 12.09
CA TYR A 84 6.96 4.16 12.31
C TYR A 84 7.27 4.37 13.79
N ASP A 85 6.41 5.10 14.50
CA ASP A 85 6.57 5.35 15.94
C ASP A 85 6.59 4.05 16.76
N GLU A 86 5.88 3.01 16.31
CA GLU A 86 5.89 1.68 16.93
C GLU A 86 7.14 0.84 16.62
N ILE A 87 7.89 1.16 15.56
CA ILE A 87 9.06 0.37 15.13
C ILE A 87 10.41 1.06 15.34
N LYS A 88 10.44 2.39 15.43
CA LYS A 88 11.68 3.18 15.43
C LYS A 88 12.63 2.85 16.58
N ASP A 89 12.09 2.45 17.72
CA ASP A 89 12.86 2.14 18.92
C ASP A 89 13.13 0.63 19.10
N ARG A 90 12.64 -0.21 18.19
CA ARG A 90 12.86 -1.67 18.26
C ARG A 90 14.36 -1.97 18.15
N LYS A 91 14.84 -2.77 19.08
CA LYS A 91 16.19 -3.34 19.07
C LYS A 91 16.14 -4.80 18.63
N GLY A 92 17.20 -5.27 17.98
CA GLY A 92 17.26 -6.59 17.37
C GLY A 92 17.79 -6.58 15.93
N THR A 93 17.94 -7.76 15.35
CA THR A 93 18.45 -7.93 13.98
C THR A 93 17.72 -9.04 13.25
N LEU A 94 17.71 -8.95 11.92
CA LEU A 94 17.32 -10.05 11.06
C LEU A 94 18.44 -11.09 11.05
N LEU A 95 18.12 -12.34 11.34
CA LEU A 95 19.05 -13.46 11.19
C LEU A 95 19.14 -13.88 9.71
N PRO A 96 20.21 -14.59 9.29
CA PRO A 96 20.28 -15.19 7.95
C PRO A 96 19.12 -16.13 7.60
N SER A 97 18.39 -16.63 8.60
CA SER A 97 17.16 -17.41 8.42
C SER A 97 15.95 -16.58 7.99
N GLY A 98 16.05 -15.25 7.93
CA GLY A 98 14.94 -14.35 7.61
C GLY A 98 14.02 -14.04 8.80
N VAL A 99 14.36 -14.49 10.01
CA VAL A 99 13.59 -14.22 11.22
C VAL A 99 14.19 -13.02 11.96
N PHE A 100 13.35 -12.03 12.28
CA PHE A 100 13.76 -10.92 13.13
C PHE A 100 13.78 -11.35 14.59
N VAL A 101 14.94 -11.20 15.25
CA VAL A 101 15.10 -11.48 16.68
C VAL A 101 15.28 -10.16 17.40
N LYS A 102 14.40 -9.91 18.39
CA LYS A 102 14.51 -8.77 19.29
C LYS A 102 15.71 -8.94 20.20
N GLU A 103 16.40 -7.84 20.50
CA GLU A 103 17.42 -7.79 21.57
C GLU A 103 16.77 -7.96 22.94
#